data_AF-A0A0J9TLM9-F1
#
_entry.id   AF-A0A0J9TLM9-F1
#
_cell.length_a   1.000
_cell.length_b   1.000
_cell.length_c   1.000
_cell.angle_alpha   90.00
_cell.angle_beta   90.00
_cell.angle_gamma   90.00
#
_symmetry.space_group_name_H-M   'P 1'
#
loop_
_entity.id
_entity.type
_entity.pdbx_description
1 polymer ?
#
loop_
_entity_poly.entity_id
_entity_poly.type
_entity_poly.pdbx_seq_one_letter_code
_entity_poly.pdbx_strand_id
1 'polypeptide(L)'
;MVIDVNKLASNILHDKWNEDTDTGNYHSYCLQSFFDAKGFTQIDELCRKLVNFLENMEIIKDDEYYSVGRCKLINYWLYDKVKQILNSESPDIYDKDIRELYKAWNHYNTYGYYRVEQYKCEPESNIPAMEDIDDKKKVHEHCLNYYEICKKKDNNDECQKYKDYMQNLSLPYKNFDILFPKDQHDYSSYYSKCESYNPENILKE
;
A
#
# COMPACT_ATOMS: atom_id res chain seq x y z
N MET A 1 0.08 29.35 -4.80
CA MET A 1 0.30 28.57 -3.56
C MET A 1 0.45 27.12 -3.96
N VAL A 2 1.49 26.44 -3.48
CA VAL A 2 1.82 25.04 -3.84
C VAL A 2 1.15 24.09 -2.84
N ILE A 3 0.84 22.86 -3.26
CA ILE A 3 0.37 21.83 -2.33
C ILE A 3 1.46 21.45 -1.34
N ASP A 4 1.07 21.25 -0.08
CA ASP A 4 1.95 20.73 0.95
C ASP A 4 2.03 19.21 0.84
N VAL A 5 3.09 18.71 0.17
CA VAL A 5 3.25 17.28 -0.11
C VAL A 5 3.29 16.43 1.17
N ASN A 6 3.77 16.98 2.28
CA ASN A 6 3.83 16.25 3.56
C ASN A 6 2.43 16.00 4.15
N LYS A 7 1.41 16.72 3.68
CA LYS A 7 0.00 16.54 4.09
C LYS A 7 -0.80 15.63 3.17
N LEU A 8 -0.17 15.06 2.14
CA LEU A 8 -0.82 14.05 1.31
C LEU A 8 -1.11 12.80 2.13
N ALA A 9 -2.29 12.20 1.93
CA ALA A 9 -2.74 11.05 2.71
C ALA A 9 -1.78 9.86 2.61
N SER A 10 -1.25 9.60 1.41
CA SER A 10 -0.22 8.58 1.18
C SER A 10 1.07 8.86 1.97
N ASN A 11 1.54 10.11 2.03
CA ASN A 11 2.75 10.47 2.76
C ASN A 11 2.55 10.36 4.27
N ILE A 12 1.41 10.84 4.80
CA ILE A 12 1.05 10.65 6.21
C ILE A 12 1.00 9.16 6.57
N LEU A 13 0.44 8.33 5.69
CA LEU A 13 0.36 6.89 5.87
C LEU A 13 1.75 6.23 5.80
N HIS A 14 2.61 6.68 4.89
CA HIS A 14 3.98 6.19 4.75
C HIS A 14 4.86 6.57 5.96
N ASP A 15 4.68 7.77 6.51
CA ASP A 15 5.37 8.19 7.73
C ASP A 15 5.00 7.28 8.89
N LYS A 16 3.70 7.02 9.09
CA LYS A 16 3.21 6.02 10.06
C LYS A 16 3.78 4.63 9.80
N TRP A 17 3.88 4.20 8.54
CA TRP A 17 4.49 2.92 8.19
C TRP A 17 5.96 2.87 8.60
N ASN A 18 6.68 4.00 8.58
CA ASN A 18 8.08 4.06 8.95
C ASN A 18 8.34 4.38 10.42
N GLU A 19 7.34 4.77 11.22
CA GLU A 19 7.52 5.02 12.66
C GLU A 19 8.19 3.85 13.38
N ASP A 20 9.11 4.18 14.30
CA ASP A 20 9.77 3.21 15.16
C ASP A 20 8.91 2.97 16.40
N THR A 21 8.29 1.79 16.43
CA THR A 21 7.44 1.35 17.53
C THR A 21 8.02 0.09 18.16
N ASP A 22 7.80 -0.13 19.46
CA ASP A 22 8.15 -1.40 20.08
C ASP A 22 7.32 -2.54 19.47
N THR A 23 7.98 -3.46 18.79
CA THR A 23 7.35 -4.58 18.08
C THR A 23 7.50 -5.91 18.81
N GLY A 24 8.00 -5.92 20.05
CA GLY A 24 8.30 -7.14 20.81
C GLY A 24 7.11 -8.10 20.96
N ASN A 25 5.88 -7.57 21.06
CA ASN A 25 4.66 -8.36 21.25
C ASN A 25 4.17 -9.08 19.98
N TYR A 26 4.69 -8.75 18.80
CA TYR A 26 4.22 -9.29 17.52
C TYR A 26 5.05 -10.45 16.98
N HIS A 27 6.09 -10.86 17.73
CA HIS A 27 6.96 -11.95 17.32
C HIS A 27 6.20 -13.26 17.06
N SER A 28 5.13 -13.54 17.81
CA SER A 28 4.34 -14.77 17.68
C SER A 28 3.72 -14.96 16.29
N TYR A 29 3.34 -13.89 15.61
CA TYR A 29 2.80 -13.94 14.24
C TYR A 29 3.89 -14.23 13.19
N CYS A 30 5.14 -13.91 13.53
CA CYS A 30 6.30 -14.08 12.65
C CYS A 30 7.03 -15.42 12.85
N LEU A 31 6.83 -16.10 13.98
CA LEU A 31 7.54 -17.33 14.39
C LEU A 31 7.47 -18.50 13.39
N GLN A 32 6.41 -18.59 12.57
CA GLN A 32 6.24 -19.66 11.60
C GLN A 32 6.84 -19.34 10.22
N SER A 33 7.47 -18.18 10.08
CA SER A 33 8.03 -17.69 8.82
C SER A 33 9.44 -18.22 8.61
N PHE A 34 9.69 -18.79 7.43
CA PHE A 34 11.00 -19.35 7.07
C PHE A 34 11.76 -18.42 6.12
N PHE A 35 12.17 -17.26 6.63
CA PHE A 35 12.92 -16.26 5.85
C PHE A 35 14.29 -16.77 5.39
N ASP A 36 14.87 -16.10 4.40
CA ASP A 36 16.27 -16.32 4.04
C ASP A 36 17.22 -15.99 5.20
N ALA A 37 18.34 -16.71 5.27
CA ALA A 37 19.35 -16.49 6.31
C ALA A 37 20.00 -15.11 6.17
N LYS A 38 20.16 -14.64 4.94
CA LYS A 38 20.66 -13.29 4.70
C LYS A 38 19.51 -12.30 4.85
N GLY A 39 19.72 -11.30 5.70
CA GLY A 39 18.66 -10.32 5.98
C GLY A 39 17.62 -10.84 6.99
N PHE A 40 17.76 -12.06 7.50
CA PHE A 40 16.81 -12.69 8.44
C PHE A 40 16.35 -11.72 9.54
N THR A 41 17.29 -11.11 10.25
CA THR A 41 16.97 -10.19 11.35
C THR A 41 16.16 -8.99 10.86
N GLN A 42 16.53 -8.40 9.73
CA GLN A 42 15.80 -7.25 9.18
C GLN A 42 14.42 -7.64 8.61
N ILE A 43 14.27 -8.83 8.01
CA ILE A 43 12.99 -9.33 7.50
C ILE A 43 12.08 -9.72 8.67
N ASP A 44 12.60 -10.32 9.74
CA ASP A 44 11.84 -10.60 10.97
C ASP A 44 11.38 -9.29 11.65
N GLU A 45 12.24 -8.27 11.72
CA GLU A 45 11.86 -6.93 12.19
C GLU A 45 10.77 -6.32 11.30
N LEU A 46 10.90 -6.44 9.98
CA LEU A 46 9.90 -5.99 9.02
C LEU A 46 8.56 -6.73 9.19
N CYS A 47 8.59 -8.04 9.47
CA CYS A 47 7.40 -8.83 9.77
C CYS A 47 6.67 -8.29 11.00
N ARG A 48 7.40 -8.07 12.09
CA ARG A 48 6.81 -7.54 13.33
C ARG A 48 6.27 -6.12 13.13
N LYS A 49 6.97 -5.30 12.32
CA LYS A 49 6.53 -3.96 11.93
C LYS A 49 5.25 -3.99 11.09
N LEU A 50 5.15 -4.92 10.13
CA LEU A 50 3.94 -5.16 9.35
C LEU A 50 2.76 -5.47 10.27
N VAL A 51 2.90 -6.42 11.18
CA VAL A 51 1.82 -6.81 12.09
C VAL A 51 1.41 -5.67 13.02
N ASN A 52 2.38 -4.94 13.58
CA ASN A 52 2.11 -3.74 14.38
C ASN A 52 1.34 -2.67 13.59
N PHE A 53 1.78 -2.40 12.35
CA PHE A 53 1.13 -1.41 11.50
C PHE A 53 -0.29 -1.83 11.18
N LEU A 54 -0.48 -3.10 10.83
CA LEU A 54 -1.80 -3.66 10.59
C LEU A 54 -2.67 -3.39 11.81
N GLU A 55 -2.26 -3.80 13.01
CA GLU A 55 -3.01 -3.63 14.27
C GLU A 55 -3.42 -2.20 14.57
N ASN A 56 -2.50 -1.26 14.46
CA ASN A 56 -2.72 0.14 14.83
C ASN A 56 -3.30 0.99 13.69
N MET A 57 -3.54 0.38 12.52
CA MET A 57 -4.16 1.09 11.41
C MET A 57 -5.56 1.58 11.78
N GLU A 58 -5.78 2.88 11.60
CA GLU A 58 -7.08 3.52 11.81
C GLU A 58 -8.18 2.78 11.02
N ILE A 59 -9.36 2.56 11.59
CA ILE A 59 -10.48 1.96 10.87
C ILE A 59 -11.49 3.05 10.54
N ILE A 60 -11.67 3.33 9.24
CA ILE A 60 -12.69 4.24 8.75
C ILE A 60 -13.89 3.40 8.29
N LYS A 61 -14.96 3.43 9.08
CA LYS A 61 -16.19 2.70 8.74
C LYS A 61 -16.80 3.25 7.45
N ASP A 62 -17.33 2.36 6.63
CA ASP A 62 -18.03 2.67 5.38
C ASP A 62 -17.20 3.44 4.34
N ASP A 63 -15.87 3.39 4.45
CA ASP A 63 -14.92 3.95 3.48
C ASP A 63 -14.07 2.85 2.85
N GLU A 64 -14.70 2.12 1.93
CA GLU A 64 -14.07 1.07 1.13
C GLU A 64 -12.84 1.61 0.39
N TYR A 65 -12.93 2.81 -0.18
CA TYR A 65 -11.89 3.33 -1.06
C TYR A 65 -10.60 3.63 -0.29
N TYR A 66 -10.73 4.33 0.85
CA TYR A 66 -9.60 4.53 1.75
C TYR A 66 -9.04 3.20 2.24
N SER A 67 -9.92 2.27 2.60
CA SER A 67 -9.55 0.97 3.17
C SER A 67 -8.80 0.07 2.19
N VAL A 68 -9.22 0.00 0.92
CA VAL A 68 -8.52 -0.77 -0.12
C VAL A 68 -7.23 -0.05 -0.51
N GLY A 69 -7.28 1.26 -0.77
CA GLY A 69 -6.13 2.04 -1.23
C GLY A 69 -4.94 1.98 -0.27
N ARG A 70 -5.17 2.11 1.04
CA ARG A 70 -4.09 1.96 2.04
C ARG A 70 -3.52 0.53 2.06
N CYS A 71 -4.36 -0.50 1.88
CA CYS A 71 -3.93 -1.89 1.89
C CYS A 71 -3.03 -2.22 0.70
N LYS A 72 -3.40 -1.70 -0.48
CA LYS A 72 -2.54 -1.74 -1.67
C LYS A 72 -1.18 -1.11 -1.36
N LEU A 73 -1.14 0.09 -0.79
CA LEU A 73 0.12 0.79 -0.49
C LEU A 73 1.04 0.03 0.47
N ILE A 74 0.50 -0.61 1.50
CA ILE A 74 1.31 -1.42 2.45
C ILE A 74 2.01 -2.56 1.71
N ASN A 75 1.34 -3.23 0.77
CA ASN A 75 1.97 -4.27 -0.04
C ASN A 75 3.17 -3.72 -0.81
N TYR A 76 3.01 -2.57 -1.48
CA TYR A 76 4.10 -1.98 -2.27
C TYR A 76 5.27 -1.47 -1.41
N TRP A 77 5.00 -0.92 -0.23
CA TRP A 77 6.07 -0.54 0.69
C TRP A 77 6.77 -1.76 1.30
N LEU A 78 6.04 -2.84 1.56
CA LEU A 78 6.62 -4.11 2.00
C LEU A 78 7.59 -4.65 0.93
N TYR A 79 7.18 -4.67 -0.33
CA TYR A 79 8.02 -5.03 -1.48
C TYR A 79 9.31 -4.21 -1.56
N ASP A 80 9.18 -2.88 -1.50
CA ASP A 80 10.34 -1.98 -1.54
C ASP A 80 11.32 -2.23 -0.39
N LYS A 81 10.82 -2.48 0.83
CA LYS A 81 11.66 -2.76 2.01
C LYS A 81 12.38 -4.10 1.87
N VAL A 82 11.71 -5.16 1.42
CA VAL A 82 12.35 -6.46 1.20
C VAL A 82 13.43 -6.35 0.12
N LYS A 83 13.15 -5.66 -1.00
CA LYS A 83 14.12 -5.41 -2.06
C LYS A 83 15.37 -4.69 -1.54
N GLN A 84 15.19 -3.70 -0.67
CA GLN A 84 16.29 -2.97 -0.02
C GLN A 84 17.10 -3.85 0.93
N ILE A 85 16.43 -4.65 1.78
CA ILE A 85 17.07 -5.53 2.76
C ILE A 85 17.93 -6.60 2.07
N LEU A 86 17.38 -7.25 1.05
CA LEU A 86 18.06 -8.31 0.32
C LEU A 86 19.11 -7.78 -0.67
N ASN A 87 19.06 -6.47 -0.97
CA ASN A 87 19.93 -5.78 -1.92
C ASN A 87 19.89 -6.40 -3.33
N SER A 88 18.68 -6.57 -3.86
CA SER A 88 18.42 -7.05 -5.24
C SER A 88 18.94 -8.45 -5.56
N GLU A 89 18.68 -9.42 -4.67
CA GLU A 89 18.94 -10.84 -4.94
C GLU A 89 18.07 -11.43 -6.06
N SER A 90 18.32 -12.69 -6.41
CA SER A 90 17.53 -13.42 -7.38
C SER A 90 16.03 -13.34 -7.03
N PRO A 91 15.15 -13.17 -8.04
CA PRO A 91 13.70 -13.09 -7.84
C PRO A 91 13.13 -14.17 -6.92
N ASP A 92 13.68 -15.39 -6.95
CA ASP A 92 13.22 -16.52 -6.12
C ASP A 92 13.36 -16.27 -4.62
N ILE A 93 14.44 -15.63 -4.16
CA ILE A 93 14.67 -15.35 -2.73
C ILE A 93 13.73 -14.23 -2.28
N TYR A 94 13.63 -13.19 -3.09
CA TYR A 94 12.69 -12.09 -2.86
C TYR A 94 11.25 -12.59 -2.74
N ASP A 95 10.80 -13.42 -3.70
CA ASP A 95 9.46 -13.99 -3.70
C ASP A 95 9.21 -14.88 -2.48
N LYS A 96 10.21 -15.66 -2.08
CA LYS A 96 10.13 -16.52 -0.89
C LYS A 96 9.86 -15.68 0.36
N ASP A 97 10.67 -14.65 0.61
CA ASP A 97 10.51 -13.82 1.82
C ASP A 97 9.18 -13.06 1.83
N ILE A 98 8.73 -12.55 0.68
CA ILE A 98 7.40 -11.94 0.56
C ILE A 98 6.29 -12.96 0.88
N ARG A 99 6.39 -14.20 0.41
CA ARG A 99 5.39 -15.25 0.74
C ARG A 99 5.38 -15.59 2.22
N GLU A 100 6.53 -15.62 2.88
CA GLU A 100 6.59 -15.82 4.33
C GLU A 100 5.97 -14.64 5.08
N LEU A 101 6.24 -13.40 4.67
CA LEU A 101 5.59 -12.21 5.21
C LEU A 101 4.05 -12.26 5.01
N TYR A 102 3.58 -12.77 3.87
CA TYR A 102 2.16 -12.99 3.62
C TYR A 102 1.54 -14.04 4.55
N LYS A 103 2.27 -15.09 4.92
CA LYS A 103 1.78 -16.03 5.94
C LYS A 103 1.58 -15.34 7.28
N ALA A 104 2.55 -14.53 7.72
CA ALA A 104 2.42 -13.76 8.95
C ALA A 104 1.25 -12.76 8.89
N TRP A 105 1.10 -12.07 7.76
CA TRP A 105 -0.03 -11.16 7.50
C TRP A 105 -1.37 -11.89 7.61
N ASN A 106 -1.53 -13.02 6.92
CA ASN A 106 -2.76 -13.82 6.95
C ASN A 106 -3.03 -14.43 8.34
N HIS A 107 -1.97 -14.83 9.05
CA HIS A 107 -2.07 -15.27 10.45
C HIS A 107 -2.67 -14.14 11.30
N TYR A 108 -2.14 -12.92 11.18
CA TYR A 108 -2.69 -11.76 11.87
C TYR A 108 -4.15 -11.48 11.46
N ASN A 109 -4.49 -11.53 10.16
CA ASN A 109 -5.88 -11.35 9.72
C ASN A 109 -6.83 -12.42 10.31
N THR A 110 -6.33 -13.62 10.59
CA THR A 110 -7.14 -14.72 11.14
C THR A 110 -7.30 -14.64 12.65
N TYR A 111 -6.22 -14.35 13.38
CA TYR A 111 -6.16 -14.50 14.84
C TYR A 111 -5.90 -13.18 15.59
N GLY A 112 -5.65 -12.10 14.87
CA GLY A 112 -5.43 -10.76 15.43
C GLY A 112 -6.65 -10.25 16.17
N TYR A 113 -6.39 -9.52 17.26
CA TYR A 113 -7.43 -8.97 18.11
C TYR A 113 -8.20 -7.84 17.39
N TYR A 114 -9.54 -7.85 17.49
CA TYR A 114 -10.44 -6.73 17.16
C TYR A 114 -10.78 -6.39 15.69
N ARG A 115 -10.59 -7.27 14.71
CA ARG A 115 -10.99 -6.95 13.32
C ARG A 115 -12.31 -7.62 12.91
N VAL A 116 -13.33 -6.77 12.71
CA VAL A 116 -14.49 -7.15 11.89
C VAL A 116 -13.97 -7.46 10.49
N GLU A 117 -14.44 -8.55 9.88
CA GLU A 117 -13.99 -9.07 8.59
C GLU A 117 -13.84 -7.98 7.52
N GLN A 118 -14.79 -7.06 7.46
CA GLN A 118 -14.84 -5.97 6.48
C GLN A 118 -13.74 -4.90 6.59
N TYR A 119 -12.94 -4.91 7.66
CA TYR A 119 -11.81 -3.97 7.87
C TYR A 119 -10.45 -4.65 7.82
N LYS A 120 -10.42 -5.95 7.50
CA LYS A 120 -9.17 -6.66 7.27
C LYS A 120 -8.48 -6.13 6.03
N CYS A 121 -7.17 -6.14 6.11
CA CYS A 121 -6.29 -5.66 5.07
C CYS A 121 -5.63 -6.89 4.50
N GLU A 122 -5.92 -7.28 3.27
CA GLU A 122 -5.39 -8.52 2.71
C GLU A 122 -4.09 -8.25 1.92
N PRO A 123 -3.13 -9.20 1.94
CA PRO A 123 -1.99 -9.14 1.04
C PRO A 123 -2.46 -9.26 -0.42
N GLU A 124 -1.66 -8.76 -1.38
CA GLU A 124 -1.96 -8.92 -2.80
C GLU A 124 -2.06 -10.41 -3.17
N SER A 125 -2.99 -10.74 -4.07
CA SER A 125 -3.15 -12.12 -4.55
C SER A 125 -1.97 -12.61 -5.41
N ASN A 126 -1.11 -11.70 -5.87
CA ASN A 126 0.14 -12.01 -6.55
C ASN A 126 1.22 -10.98 -6.22
N ILE A 127 2.46 -11.47 -6.15
CA ILE A 127 3.64 -10.62 -6.08
C ILE A 127 3.85 -10.02 -7.49
N PRO A 128 3.94 -8.69 -7.64
CA PRO A 128 4.20 -8.07 -8.93
C PRO A 128 5.64 -8.29 -9.38
N ALA A 129 5.87 -8.15 -10.69
CA ALA A 129 7.24 -8.07 -11.21
C ALA A 129 7.98 -6.88 -10.58
N MET A 130 9.30 -7.00 -10.39
CA MET A 130 10.07 -6.00 -9.66
C MET A 130 10.07 -4.62 -10.34
N GLU A 131 9.99 -4.61 -11.66
CA GLU A 131 9.87 -3.42 -12.50
C GLU A 131 8.53 -2.69 -12.35
N ASP A 132 7.46 -3.41 -11.99
CA ASP A 132 6.11 -2.84 -11.87
C ASP A 132 5.82 -2.26 -10.49
N ILE A 133 6.61 -2.60 -9.46
CA ILE A 133 6.35 -2.21 -8.05
C ILE A 133 6.19 -0.70 -7.91
N ASP A 134 7.14 0.06 -8.46
CA ASP A 134 7.17 1.52 -8.30
C ASP A 134 6.01 2.20 -9.07
N ASP A 135 5.71 1.70 -10.26
CA ASP A 135 4.61 2.18 -11.09
C ASP A 135 3.26 1.92 -10.44
N LYS A 136 3.06 0.69 -9.93
CA LYS A 136 1.83 0.33 -9.21
C LYS A 136 1.65 1.17 -7.94
N LYS A 137 2.73 1.34 -7.16
CA LYS A 137 2.74 2.17 -5.95
C LYS A 137 2.31 3.61 -6.25
N LYS A 138 2.94 4.26 -7.25
CA LYS A 138 2.62 5.65 -7.65
C LYS A 138 1.16 5.85 -8.02
N VAL A 139 0.56 4.89 -8.71
CA VAL A 139 -0.88 4.95 -9.05
C VAL A 139 -1.72 4.89 -7.79
N HIS A 140 -1.47 3.95 -6.87
CA HIS A 140 -2.25 3.86 -5.63
C HIS A 140 -2.04 5.07 -4.70
N GLU A 141 -0.84 5.65 -4.67
CA GLU A 141 -0.56 6.89 -3.93
C GLU A 141 -1.41 8.03 -4.49
N HIS A 142 -1.43 8.17 -5.82
CA HIS A 142 -2.26 9.16 -6.49
C HIS A 142 -3.76 8.94 -6.22
N CYS A 143 -4.23 7.72 -6.38
CA CYS A 143 -5.61 7.32 -6.13
C CYS A 143 -6.08 7.68 -4.72
N LEU A 144 -5.31 7.31 -3.69
CA LEU A 144 -5.63 7.65 -2.30
C LEU A 144 -5.64 9.17 -2.07
N ASN A 145 -4.63 9.88 -2.57
CA ASN A 145 -4.52 11.33 -2.38
C ASN A 145 -5.67 12.08 -3.06
N TYR A 146 -5.98 11.73 -4.31
CA TYR A 146 -7.05 12.37 -5.07
C TYR A 146 -8.41 12.14 -4.39
N TYR A 147 -8.69 10.92 -3.94
CA TYR A 147 -9.91 10.63 -3.19
C TYR A 147 -10.04 11.48 -1.93
N GLU A 148 -9.01 11.47 -1.07
CA GLU A 148 -9.05 12.18 0.21
C GLU A 148 -9.20 13.69 0.04
N ILE A 149 -8.52 14.28 -0.95
CA ILE A 149 -8.51 15.73 -1.16
C ILE A 149 -9.72 16.20 -1.96
N CYS A 150 -9.97 15.56 -3.10
CA CYS A 150 -10.92 16.04 -4.10
C CYS A 150 -12.31 15.44 -3.99
N LYS A 151 -12.47 14.24 -3.41
CA LYS A 151 -13.77 13.54 -3.39
C LYS A 151 -14.37 13.44 -2.01
N LYS A 152 -13.56 13.22 -0.98
CA LYS A 152 -14.03 13.06 0.40
C LYS A 152 -14.13 14.39 1.15
N LYS A 153 -13.07 15.21 1.11
CA LYS A 153 -13.08 16.55 1.71
C LYS A 153 -13.85 17.57 0.88
N ASP A 154 -14.00 17.32 -0.43
CA ASP A 154 -14.60 18.23 -1.40
C ASP A 154 -13.98 19.65 -1.34
N ASN A 155 -12.67 19.73 -1.11
CA ASN A 155 -11.95 20.98 -0.98
C ASN A 155 -11.43 21.43 -2.36
N ASN A 156 -12.23 22.23 -3.07
CA ASN A 156 -11.90 22.68 -4.43
C ASN A 156 -10.52 23.35 -4.54
N ASP A 157 -10.13 24.18 -3.56
CA ASP A 157 -8.86 24.91 -3.61
C ASP A 157 -7.66 23.97 -3.43
N GLU A 158 -7.74 23.01 -2.49
CA GLU A 158 -6.69 22.00 -2.32
C GLU A 158 -6.67 21.00 -3.47
N CYS A 159 -7.85 20.64 -3.97
CA CYS A 159 -7.99 19.76 -5.11
C CYS A 159 -7.31 20.34 -6.35
N GLN A 160 -7.55 21.63 -6.65
CA GLN A 160 -6.89 22.27 -7.79
C GLN A 160 -5.36 22.29 -7.62
N LYS A 161 -4.85 22.61 -6.43
CA LYS A 161 -3.40 22.55 -6.15
C LYS A 161 -2.84 21.14 -6.33
N TYR A 162 -3.60 20.10 -5.96
CA TYR A 162 -3.21 18.72 -6.18
C TYR A 162 -3.23 18.36 -7.67
N LYS A 163 -4.24 18.80 -8.41
CA LYS A 163 -4.31 18.63 -9.87
C LYS A 163 -3.13 19.30 -10.59
N ASP A 164 -2.71 20.48 -10.15
CA ASP A 164 -1.54 21.17 -10.71
C ASP A 164 -0.23 20.44 -10.36
N TYR A 165 -0.12 19.89 -9.14
CA TYR A 165 1.03 19.10 -8.71
C TYR A 165 1.19 17.82 -9.54
N MET A 166 0.11 17.07 -9.75
CA MET A 166 0.16 15.79 -10.46
C MET A 166 0.46 15.93 -11.96
N GLN A 167 0.22 17.10 -12.58
CA GLN A 167 0.61 17.37 -13.97
C GLN A 167 2.12 17.21 -14.21
N ASN A 168 2.92 17.42 -13.17
CA ASN A 168 4.37 17.27 -13.22
C ASN A 168 4.82 15.84 -12.93
N LEU A 169 3.91 14.95 -12.55
CA LEU A 169 4.20 13.55 -12.27
C LEU A 169 3.98 12.70 -13.52
N SER A 170 4.97 11.89 -13.88
CA SER A 170 4.79 10.85 -14.89
C SER A 170 4.12 9.64 -14.26
N LEU A 171 2.78 9.66 -14.17
CA LEU A 171 2.01 8.52 -13.65
C LEU A 171 1.74 7.48 -14.77
N PRO A 172 1.87 6.18 -14.49
CA PRO A 172 1.86 5.12 -15.50
C PRO A 172 0.44 4.69 -15.92
N TYR A 173 -0.52 5.62 -15.94
CA TYR A 173 -1.93 5.33 -16.26
C TYR A 173 -2.16 4.80 -17.68
N LYS A 174 -1.24 5.02 -18.62
CA LYS A 174 -1.31 4.43 -19.96
C LYS A 174 -1.32 2.89 -19.94
N ASN A 175 -0.76 2.30 -18.89
CA ASN A 175 -0.69 0.85 -18.69
C ASN A 175 -1.61 0.38 -17.55
N PHE A 176 -2.60 1.18 -17.13
CA PHE A 176 -3.41 0.90 -15.94
C PHE A 176 -4.01 -0.51 -15.94
N ASP A 177 -4.70 -0.91 -17.01
CA ASP A 177 -5.31 -2.24 -17.11
C ASP A 177 -4.29 -3.39 -17.05
N ILE A 178 -3.08 -3.15 -17.59
CA ILE A 178 -1.98 -4.13 -17.59
C ILE A 178 -1.38 -4.24 -16.18
N LEU A 179 -1.31 -3.12 -15.46
CA LEU A 179 -0.79 -3.07 -14.10
C LEU A 179 -1.77 -3.67 -13.09
N PHE A 180 -3.09 -3.61 -13.29
CA PHE A 180 -4.07 -4.02 -12.29
C PHE A 180 -5.13 -5.04 -12.78
N PRO A 181 -4.74 -6.10 -13.51
CA PRO A 181 -5.70 -6.98 -14.20
C PRO A 181 -6.63 -7.74 -13.24
N LYS A 182 -6.18 -8.03 -12.02
CA LYS A 182 -7.00 -8.72 -11.02
C LYS A 182 -7.90 -7.79 -10.22
N ASP A 183 -7.46 -6.56 -9.98
CA ASP A 183 -8.23 -5.58 -9.20
C ASP A 183 -9.55 -5.22 -9.89
N GLN A 184 -9.60 -5.32 -11.22
CA GLN A 184 -10.83 -5.18 -11.99
C GLN A 184 -11.94 -6.14 -11.51
N HIS A 185 -11.58 -7.33 -11.04
CA HIS A 185 -12.50 -8.33 -10.51
C HIS A 185 -12.60 -8.27 -8.99
N ASP A 186 -11.44 -8.37 -8.31
CA ASP A 186 -11.35 -8.54 -6.85
C ASP A 186 -11.75 -7.25 -6.10
N TYR A 187 -11.53 -6.09 -6.71
CA TYR A 187 -11.76 -4.76 -6.12
C TYR A 187 -12.43 -3.80 -7.13
N SER A 188 -13.42 -4.29 -7.89
CA SER A 188 -14.03 -3.58 -9.03
C SER A 188 -14.46 -2.13 -8.75
N SER A 189 -15.03 -1.86 -7.56
CA SER A 189 -15.44 -0.52 -7.10
C SER A 189 -14.24 0.42 -6.96
N TYR A 190 -13.18 -0.04 -6.29
CA TYR A 190 -11.93 0.70 -6.13
C TYR A 190 -11.21 0.90 -7.47
N TYR A 191 -11.11 -0.17 -8.27
CA TYR A 191 -10.48 -0.16 -9.59
C TYR A 191 -11.07 0.92 -10.48
N SER A 192 -12.39 0.87 -10.69
CA SER A 192 -13.09 1.77 -11.62
C SER A 192 -12.96 3.24 -11.20
N LYS A 193 -12.98 3.51 -9.89
CA LYS A 193 -12.75 4.85 -9.35
C LYS A 193 -11.31 5.29 -9.55
N CYS A 194 -10.34 4.46 -9.18
CA CYS A 194 -8.91 4.74 -9.33
C CYS A 194 -8.53 4.98 -10.80
N GLU A 195 -9.11 4.23 -11.73
CA GLU A 195 -8.99 4.42 -13.17
C GLU A 195 -9.56 5.79 -13.61
N SER A 196 -10.75 6.15 -13.13
CA SER A 196 -11.38 7.45 -13.44
C SER A 196 -10.56 8.65 -12.97
N TYR A 197 -9.65 8.45 -12.01
CA TYR A 197 -8.76 9.49 -11.50
C TYR A 197 -7.52 9.72 -12.36
N ASN A 198 -7.38 8.99 -13.47
CA ASN A 198 -6.35 9.28 -14.47
C ASN A 198 -6.24 10.80 -14.72
N PRO A 199 -5.05 11.42 -14.53
CA PRO A 199 -4.85 12.84 -14.75
C PRO A 199 -5.37 13.34 -16.11
N GLU A 200 -5.28 12.55 -17.17
CA GLU A 200 -5.79 12.91 -18.50
C GLU A 200 -7.33 13.05 -18.56
N ASN A 201 -8.04 12.42 -17.61
CA ASN A 201 -9.50 12.52 -17.47
C ASN A 201 -9.88 13.72 -16.60
N ILE A 202 -9.31 13.81 -15.40
CA ILE A 202 -9.71 14.79 -14.38
C ILE A 202 -9.21 16.22 -14.63
N LEU A 203 -8.26 16.41 -15.55
CA LEU A 203 -7.84 17.74 -16.01
C LEU A 203 -8.80 18.35 -17.05
N LYS A 204 -9.76 17.57 -17.54
CA LYS A 204 -10.82 18.03 -18.45
C LYS A 204 -12.14 18.35 -17.73
N GLU A 205 -12.24 17.98 -16.45
CA GLU A 205 -13.31 18.34 -15.52
C GLU A 205 -13.04 19.71 -14.88
#